data_AF-A0A9P9T7L7-F1
#
_entry.id   AF-A0A9P9T7L7-F1
#
_cell.length_a   1.000
_cell.length_b   1.000
_cell.length_c   1.000
_cell.angle_alpha   90.00
_cell.angle_beta   90.00
_cell.angle_gamma   90.00
#
_symmetry.space_group_name_H-M   'P 1'
#
loop_
_entity.id
_entity.type
_entity.pdbx_description
1 polymer ?
#
loop_
_entity_poly.entity_id
_entity_poly.type
_entity_poly.pdbx_seq_one_letter_code
_entity_poly.pdbx_strand_id
1 'polypeptide(L)'
;MGISQHFRRSTPTPTSTPTGTAPASSLFWPLLISNFALSALSIANLGLISSMVAFLLDQKHNVGSYEIDWSGTKFNLNVEPANLWVDQGHTSNGVAGYGFFLGLFGMFVAWRVRKSTTDMQQQPMKLVKALLILQLLAVLFTLSALVFVFVVTNQTTGQSIRMPIAANTEGSNYAEFRWTPETWFKAVLDLPLADERRRNNIDSKVTNMVAWRWMLVPIFIVDVIAFGVTTWAWLKQRKNSTTRASSANTIEK
;
A
#
# COMPACT_ATOMS: atom_id res chain seq x y z
N MET A 1 87.32 11.67 -32.72
CA MET A 1 85.98 11.16 -33.04
C MET A 1 85.28 10.86 -31.72
N GLY A 2 84.37 11.74 -31.28
CA GLY A 2 83.67 11.63 -30.00
C GLY A 2 82.26 11.06 -30.20
N ILE A 3 81.89 10.08 -29.37
CA ILE A 3 80.59 9.41 -29.38
C ILE A 3 79.70 10.08 -28.34
N SER A 4 78.65 10.78 -28.78
CA SER A 4 77.64 11.38 -27.91
C SER A 4 76.62 10.34 -27.46
N GLN A 5 76.59 10.03 -26.16
CA GLN A 5 75.53 9.22 -25.54
C GLN A 5 74.32 10.10 -25.21
N HIS A 6 73.20 9.86 -25.90
CA HIS A 6 71.91 10.45 -25.57
C HIS A 6 71.29 9.77 -24.34
N PHE A 7 71.26 10.47 -23.20
CA PHE A 7 70.46 10.07 -22.04
C PHE A 7 68.96 10.28 -22.34
N ARG A 8 68.22 9.16 -22.43
CA ARG A 8 66.76 9.15 -22.51
C ARG A 8 66.20 9.36 -21.10
N ARG A 9 65.61 10.53 -20.85
CA ARG A 9 64.89 10.85 -19.62
C ARG A 9 63.56 10.07 -19.60
N SER A 10 63.41 9.12 -18.70
CA SER A 10 62.17 8.40 -18.44
C SER A 10 61.18 9.31 -17.70
N THR A 11 60.08 9.66 -18.37
CA THR A 11 58.94 10.35 -17.77
C THR A 11 58.21 9.40 -16.82
N PRO A 12 57.93 9.78 -15.57
CA PRO A 12 57.17 8.95 -14.65
C PRO A 12 55.71 8.86 -15.11
N THR A 13 55.21 7.63 -15.20
CA THR A 13 53.81 7.30 -15.47
C THR A 13 52.94 7.88 -14.35
N PRO A 14 51.92 8.70 -14.66
CA PRO A 14 50.99 9.16 -13.63
C PRO A 14 50.23 7.96 -13.08
N THR A 15 50.43 7.69 -11.78
CA THR A 15 49.68 6.70 -11.04
C THR A 15 48.23 7.18 -10.96
N SER A 16 47.36 6.59 -11.77
CA SER A 16 45.92 6.81 -11.67
C SER A 16 45.43 6.19 -10.38
N THR A 17 45.12 7.04 -9.41
CA THR A 17 44.39 6.65 -8.21
C THR A 17 43.06 6.03 -8.63
N PRO A 18 42.71 4.81 -8.19
CA PRO A 18 41.41 4.25 -8.48
C PRO A 18 40.36 5.04 -7.68
N THR A 19 39.74 6.01 -8.33
CA THR A 19 38.54 6.67 -7.84
C THR A 19 37.48 5.60 -7.61
N GLY A 20 37.20 5.30 -6.33
CA GLY A 20 36.17 4.34 -5.93
C GLY A 20 34.81 4.75 -6.47
N THR A 21 34.44 4.20 -7.62
CA THR A 21 33.09 4.25 -8.16
C THR A 21 32.22 3.41 -7.26
N ALA A 22 31.51 4.05 -6.33
CA ALA A 22 30.48 3.39 -5.54
C ALA A 22 29.54 2.62 -6.48
N PRO A 23 29.51 1.28 -6.44
CA PRO A 23 28.81 0.51 -7.44
C PRO A 23 27.31 0.81 -7.38
N ALA A 24 26.67 0.83 -8.54
CA ALA A 24 25.23 1.02 -8.69
C ALA A 24 24.39 -0.05 -7.95
N SER A 25 25.02 -1.09 -7.41
CA SER A 25 24.43 -2.04 -6.45
C SER A 25 23.80 -1.34 -5.24
N SER A 26 24.28 -0.15 -4.87
CA SER A 26 23.75 0.64 -3.75
C SER A 26 22.32 1.14 -3.93
N LEU A 27 21.81 1.30 -5.16
CA LEU A 27 20.44 1.77 -5.43
C LEU A 27 19.45 0.61 -5.62
N PHE A 28 19.93 -0.55 -6.07
CA PHE A 28 19.09 -1.70 -6.39
C PHE A 28 18.34 -2.23 -5.16
N TRP A 29 19.08 -2.52 -4.09
CA TRP A 29 18.51 -3.16 -2.90
C TRP A 29 17.46 -2.30 -2.18
N PRO A 30 17.70 -1.00 -1.92
CA PRO A 30 16.69 -0.15 -1.31
C PRO A 30 15.40 -0.09 -2.13
N LEU A 31 15.51 0.11 -3.46
CA LEU A 31 14.35 0.16 -4.35
C LEU A 31 13.61 -1.18 -4.38
N LEU A 32 14.33 -2.30 -4.45
CA LEU A 32 13.71 -3.61 -4.48
C LEU A 32 12.95 -3.89 -3.17
N ILE A 33 13.59 -3.67 -2.02
CA ILE A 33 13.02 -3.99 -0.70
C ILE A 33 11.80 -3.10 -0.42
N SER A 34 11.89 -1.80 -0.65
CA SER A 34 10.77 -0.88 -0.37
C SER A 34 9.55 -1.19 -1.23
N ASN A 35 9.75 -1.47 -2.53
CA ASN A 35 8.65 -1.77 -3.44
C ASN A 35 8.11 -3.20 -3.28
N PHE A 36 8.94 -4.16 -2.87
CA PHE A 36 8.48 -5.48 -2.46
C PHE A 36 7.57 -5.39 -1.22
N ALA A 37 7.99 -4.66 -0.19
CA ALA A 37 7.20 -4.43 1.00
C ALA A 37 5.85 -3.76 0.66
N LEU A 38 5.88 -2.75 -0.22
CA LEU A 38 4.66 -2.08 -0.70
C LEU A 38 3.71 -3.08 -1.36
N SER A 39 4.25 -3.90 -2.28
CA SER A 39 3.47 -4.92 -3.00
C SER A 39 2.87 -5.96 -2.04
N ALA A 40 3.68 -6.45 -1.09
CA ALA A 40 3.29 -7.51 -0.16
C ALA A 40 2.21 -7.05 0.83
N LEU A 41 2.37 -5.86 1.42
CA LEU A 41 1.36 -5.31 2.32
C LEU A 41 0.06 -5.00 1.57
N SER A 42 0.16 -4.46 0.36
CA SER A 42 -0.99 -4.10 -0.45
C SER A 42 -1.80 -5.33 -0.88
N ILE A 43 -1.15 -6.42 -1.30
CA ILE A 43 -1.87 -7.66 -1.67
C ILE A 43 -2.48 -8.35 -0.45
N ALA A 44 -1.81 -8.32 0.71
CA ALA A 44 -2.38 -8.82 1.96
C ALA A 44 -3.65 -8.03 2.33
N ASN A 45 -3.60 -6.70 2.20
CA ASN A 45 -4.75 -5.84 2.45
C ASN A 45 -5.90 -6.10 1.48
N LEU A 46 -5.59 -6.32 0.19
CA LEU A 46 -6.59 -6.69 -0.81
C LEU A 46 -7.26 -8.04 -0.48
N GLY A 47 -6.49 -8.99 0.06
CA GLY A 47 -7.01 -10.27 0.55
C GLY A 47 -8.01 -10.11 1.71
N LEU A 48 -7.70 -9.24 2.68
CA LEU A 48 -8.60 -8.92 3.79
C LEU A 48 -9.90 -8.27 3.30
N ILE A 49 -9.79 -7.28 2.41
CA ILE A 49 -10.96 -6.59 1.81
C ILE A 49 -11.81 -7.59 1.02
N SER A 50 -11.19 -8.43 0.20
CA SER A 50 -11.89 -9.46 -0.58
C SER A 50 -12.63 -10.44 0.32
N SER A 51 -12.03 -10.86 1.43
CA SER A 51 -12.67 -11.72 2.43
C SER A 51 -13.89 -11.07 3.07
N MET A 52 -13.85 -9.76 3.29
CA MET A 52 -14.98 -8.98 3.82
C MET A 52 -16.11 -8.87 2.79
N VAL A 53 -15.80 -8.56 1.53
CA VAL A 53 -16.81 -8.49 0.46
C VAL A 53 -17.49 -9.85 0.28
N ALA A 54 -16.72 -10.94 0.25
CA ALA A 54 -17.25 -12.29 0.16
C ALA A 54 -18.18 -12.61 1.35
N PHE A 55 -17.79 -12.20 2.57
CA PHE A 55 -18.63 -12.35 3.75
C PHE A 55 -19.94 -11.57 3.64
N LEU A 56 -19.91 -10.29 3.23
CA LEU A 56 -21.11 -9.48 3.05
C LEU A 56 -22.09 -10.10 2.03
N LEU A 57 -21.56 -10.57 0.90
CA LEU A 57 -22.35 -11.23 -0.14
C LEU A 57 -22.96 -12.55 0.36
N ASP A 58 -22.18 -13.34 1.09
CA ASP A 58 -22.67 -14.58 1.70
C ASP A 58 -23.79 -14.29 2.72
N GLN A 59 -23.62 -13.29 3.58
CA GLN A 59 -24.67 -12.88 4.50
C GLN A 59 -25.95 -12.49 3.74
N LYS A 60 -25.81 -11.64 2.72
CA LYS A 60 -26.93 -11.14 1.92
C LYS A 60 -27.68 -12.22 1.15
N HIS A 61 -26.97 -13.17 0.54
CA HIS A 61 -27.58 -14.13 -0.39
C HIS A 61 -27.91 -15.48 0.23
N ASN A 62 -27.19 -15.90 1.29
CA ASN A 62 -27.34 -17.23 1.88
C ASN A 62 -27.89 -17.19 3.32
N VAL A 63 -27.59 -16.15 4.11
CA VAL A 63 -28.04 -16.06 5.51
C VAL A 63 -29.37 -15.32 5.65
N GLY A 64 -29.49 -14.13 5.07
CA GLY A 64 -30.70 -13.31 5.06
C GLY A 64 -31.04 -12.63 6.38
N SER A 65 -31.08 -13.38 7.49
CA SER A 65 -31.35 -12.83 8.83
C SER A 65 -30.67 -13.59 9.98
N TYR A 66 -30.63 -12.94 11.14
CA TYR A 66 -30.17 -13.49 12.42
C TYR A 66 -31.34 -13.60 13.40
N GLU A 67 -31.57 -14.77 13.98
CA GLU A 67 -32.52 -14.93 15.09
C GLU A 67 -31.93 -14.30 16.35
N ILE A 68 -32.66 -13.37 16.95
CA ILE A 68 -32.31 -12.69 18.20
C ILE A 68 -33.26 -13.16 19.31
N ASP A 69 -32.71 -13.55 20.45
CA ASP A 69 -33.49 -13.96 21.63
C ASP A 69 -33.47 -12.85 22.69
N TRP A 70 -34.50 -12.00 22.68
CA TRP A 70 -34.55 -10.82 23.54
C TRP A 70 -35.76 -10.86 24.47
N SER A 71 -35.49 -10.90 25.78
CA SER A 71 -36.52 -10.86 26.82
C SER A 71 -37.62 -11.91 26.64
N GLY A 72 -37.24 -13.11 26.17
CA GLY A 72 -38.16 -14.23 25.92
C GLY A 72 -38.97 -14.13 24.63
N THR A 73 -38.71 -13.10 23.80
CA THR A 73 -39.29 -12.96 22.45
C THR A 73 -38.19 -13.17 21.42
N LYS A 74 -38.49 -13.99 20.41
CA LYS A 74 -37.62 -14.23 19.27
C LYS A 74 -38.08 -13.41 18.08
N PHE A 75 -37.14 -12.78 17.39
CA PHE A 75 -37.40 -12.10 16.11
C PHE A 75 -36.17 -12.20 15.21
N ASN A 76 -36.37 -12.00 13.91
CA ASN A 76 -35.31 -12.04 12.92
C ASN A 76 -34.83 -10.63 12.56
N LEU A 77 -33.53 -10.39 12.74
CA LEU A 77 -32.86 -9.17 12.27
C LEU A 77 -32.25 -9.41 10.89
N ASN A 78 -32.62 -8.63 9.89
CA ASN A 78 -31.98 -8.69 8.57
C ASN A 78 -30.46 -8.45 8.69
N VAL A 79 -29.67 -9.21 7.93
CA VAL A 79 -28.20 -9.15 7.97
C VAL A 79 -27.62 -7.81 7.52
N GLU A 80 -28.36 -7.06 6.70
CA GLU A 80 -27.93 -5.79 6.12
C GLU A 80 -28.79 -4.64 6.69
N PRO A 81 -28.17 -3.56 7.22
CA PRO A 81 -28.90 -2.36 7.63
C PRO A 81 -29.32 -1.56 6.40
N ALA A 82 -30.31 -0.68 6.53
CA ALA A 82 -30.78 0.13 5.41
C ALA A 82 -29.69 1.12 4.92
N ASN A 83 -28.85 1.59 5.84
CA ASN A 83 -27.84 2.62 5.59
C ASN A 83 -26.41 2.07 5.77
N LEU A 84 -26.03 1.09 4.96
CA LEU A 84 -24.66 0.55 4.96
C LEU A 84 -23.72 1.43 4.09
N TRP A 85 -22.65 1.93 4.68
CA TRP A 85 -21.64 2.73 4.01
C TRP A 85 -20.42 1.90 3.63
N VAL A 86 -20.35 1.55 2.33
CA VAL A 86 -19.30 0.67 1.78
C VAL A 86 -18.17 1.41 1.05
N ASP A 87 -18.32 2.72 0.80
CA ASP A 87 -17.35 3.51 0.03
C ASP A 87 -15.92 3.46 0.59
N GLN A 88 -15.78 3.45 1.92
CA GLN A 88 -14.47 3.31 2.57
C GLN A 88 -13.77 1.99 2.20
N GLY A 89 -14.56 0.93 1.95
CA GLY A 89 -14.13 -0.34 1.38
C GLY A 89 -13.60 -0.20 -0.04
N HIS A 90 -14.35 0.49 -0.89
CA HIS A 90 -13.95 0.75 -2.28
C HIS A 90 -12.68 1.62 -2.36
N THR A 91 -12.59 2.67 -1.55
CA THR A 91 -11.40 3.53 -1.50
C THR A 91 -10.16 2.74 -1.07
N SER A 92 -10.26 1.94 -0.01
CA SER A 92 -9.13 1.13 0.46
C SER A 92 -8.75 0.02 -0.53
N ASN A 93 -9.72 -0.54 -1.25
CA ASN A 93 -9.47 -1.49 -2.33
C ASN A 93 -8.65 -0.82 -3.43
N GLY A 94 -9.04 0.40 -3.83
CA GLY A 94 -8.27 1.21 -4.77
C GLY A 94 -6.82 1.41 -4.34
N VAL A 95 -6.57 1.77 -3.08
CA VAL A 95 -5.21 1.90 -2.52
C VAL A 95 -4.46 0.57 -2.57
N ALA A 96 -5.06 -0.52 -2.13
CA ALA A 96 -4.44 -1.84 -2.13
C ALA A 96 -4.10 -2.33 -3.54
N GLY A 97 -5.02 -2.16 -4.50
CA GLY A 97 -4.76 -2.49 -5.90
C GLY A 97 -3.64 -1.63 -6.49
N TYR A 98 -3.68 -0.32 -6.25
CA TYR A 98 -2.67 0.62 -6.75
C TYR A 98 -1.28 0.31 -6.17
N GLY A 99 -1.16 0.15 -4.86
CA GLY A 99 0.09 -0.18 -4.18
C GLY A 99 0.68 -1.52 -4.61
N PHE A 100 -0.16 -2.54 -4.87
CA PHE A 100 0.29 -3.82 -5.39
C PHE A 100 1.00 -3.67 -6.75
N PHE A 101 0.32 -3.11 -7.74
CA PHE A 101 0.89 -2.95 -9.09
C PHE A 101 2.05 -1.97 -9.11
N LEU A 102 1.99 -0.90 -8.31
CA LEU A 102 3.08 0.06 -8.20
C LEU A 102 4.33 -0.57 -7.58
N GLY A 103 4.16 -1.43 -6.56
CA GLY A 103 5.26 -2.21 -5.98
C GLY A 103 5.90 -3.15 -7.00
N LEU A 104 5.10 -3.89 -7.78
CA LEU A 104 5.60 -4.70 -8.89
C LEU A 104 6.39 -3.88 -9.91
N PHE A 105 5.84 -2.72 -10.31
CA PHE A 105 6.52 -1.80 -11.22
C PHE A 105 7.84 -1.29 -10.63
N GLY A 106 7.87 -0.92 -9.35
CA GLY A 106 9.07 -0.47 -8.66
C GLY A 106 10.16 -1.54 -8.58
N MET A 107 9.80 -2.80 -8.35
CA MET A 107 10.74 -3.93 -8.42
C MET A 107 11.31 -4.12 -9.84
N PHE A 108 10.47 -3.99 -10.87
CA PHE A 108 10.92 -3.99 -12.26
C PHE A 108 11.90 -2.83 -12.55
N VAL A 109 11.61 -1.63 -12.05
CA VAL A 109 12.52 -0.47 -12.17
C VAL A 109 13.85 -0.74 -11.46
N ALA A 110 13.82 -1.31 -10.25
CA ALA A 110 15.03 -1.70 -9.53
C ALA A 110 15.89 -2.65 -10.36
N TRP A 111 15.29 -3.69 -10.94
CA TRP A 111 15.98 -4.63 -11.82
C TRP A 111 16.59 -3.96 -13.06
N ARG A 112 15.86 -3.03 -13.70
CA ARG A 112 16.39 -2.23 -14.82
C ARG A 112 17.57 -1.35 -14.41
N VAL A 113 17.50 -0.71 -13.24
CA VAL A 113 18.61 0.09 -12.69
C VAL A 113 19.86 -0.77 -12.46
N ARG A 114 19.69 -2.00 -11.98
CA ARG A 114 20.81 -2.97 -11.84
C ARG A 114 21.42 -3.36 -13.19
N LYS A 115 20.61 -3.57 -14.23
CA LYS A 115 21.08 -3.99 -15.57
C LYS A 115 21.72 -2.85 -16.38
N SER A 116 21.27 -1.60 -16.23
CA SER A 116 21.87 -0.44 -16.91
C SER A 116 23.27 -0.07 -16.43
N THR A 117 23.81 -0.77 -15.43
CA THR A 117 25.23 -0.67 -15.07
C THR A 117 26.15 -1.35 -16.09
N THR A 118 25.62 -2.25 -16.93
CA THR A 118 26.40 -3.10 -17.82
C THR A 118 26.40 -2.65 -19.28
N ASP A 119 25.40 -1.86 -19.71
CA ASP A 119 25.26 -1.39 -21.10
C ASP A 119 24.76 0.07 -21.15
N MET A 120 25.22 0.81 -22.17
CA MET A 120 25.00 2.24 -22.39
C MET A 120 23.56 2.74 -22.11
N GLN A 121 23.42 3.44 -20.98
CA GLN A 121 22.99 4.85 -20.82
C GLN A 121 21.62 5.36 -21.37
N GLN A 122 20.92 6.09 -20.49
CA GLN A 122 19.73 6.97 -20.64
C GLN A 122 18.33 6.42 -20.28
N GLN A 123 17.98 5.17 -20.55
CA GLN A 123 16.63 4.66 -20.22
C GLN A 123 16.23 4.62 -18.72
N PRO A 124 17.12 4.33 -17.74
CA PRO A 124 16.69 4.17 -16.35
C PRO A 124 16.15 5.47 -15.71
N MET A 125 16.58 6.65 -16.18
CA MET A 125 16.13 7.92 -15.61
C MET A 125 14.64 8.21 -15.87
N LYS A 126 14.11 7.81 -17.03
CA LYS A 126 12.68 7.99 -17.37
C LYS A 126 11.80 7.10 -16.47
N LEU A 127 12.21 5.85 -16.29
CA LEU A 127 11.50 4.88 -15.44
C LEU A 127 11.53 5.29 -13.96
N VAL A 128 12.68 5.72 -13.45
CA VAL A 128 12.78 6.22 -12.06
C VAL A 128 11.95 7.49 -11.86
N LYS A 129 11.93 8.41 -12.84
CA LYS A 129 11.05 9.60 -12.79
C LYS A 129 9.57 9.23 -12.81
N ALA A 130 9.17 8.27 -13.64
CA ALA A 130 7.79 7.79 -13.67
C ALA A 130 7.40 7.14 -12.34
N LEU A 131 8.25 6.27 -11.79
CA LEU A 131 8.06 5.66 -10.47
C LEU A 131 7.92 6.71 -9.37
N LEU A 132 8.76 7.76 -9.40
CA LEU A 132 8.71 8.86 -8.44
C LEU A 132 7.34 9.57 -8.45
N ILE A 133 6.82 9.89 -9.64
CA ILE A 133 5.53 10.57 -9.79
C ILE A 133 4.41 9.65 -9.29
N LEU A 134 4.42 8.37 -9.68
CA LEU A 134 3.39 7.41 -9.27
C LEU A 134 3.43 7.15 -7.76
N GLN A 135 4.61 7.08 -7.14
CA GLN A 135 4.73 6.96 -5.69
C GLN A 135 4.29 8.22 -4.94
N LEU A 136 4.51 9.41 -5.49
CA LEU A 136 3.93 10.63 -4.92
C LEU A 136 2.40 10.57 -4.92
N LEU A 137 1.81 10.14 -6.04
CA LEU A 137 0.35 9.94 -6.13
C LEU A 137 -0.12 8.83 -5.17
N ALA A 138 0.67 7.76 -4.98
CA ALA A 138 0.39 6.70 -4.00
C ALA A 138 0.31 7.27 -2.58
N VAL A 139 1.33 8.04 -2.15
CA VAL A 139 1.38 8.66 -0.81
C VAL A 139 0.14 9.53 -0.58
N LEU A 140 -0.22 10.38 -1.55
CA LEU A 140 -1.40 11.25 -1.43
C LEU A 140 -2.70 10.45 -1.40
N PHE A 141 -2.82 9.42 -2.23
CA PHE A 141 -4.01 8.59 -2.29
C PHE A 141 -4.19 7.76 -1.01
N THR A 142 -3.13 7.10 -0.54
CA THR A 142 -3.12 6.33 0.71
C THR A 142 -3.41 7.23 1.91
N LEU A 143 -2.84 8.44 1.97
CA LEU A 143 -3.16 9.40 3.03
C LEU A 143 -4.65 9.79 3.03
N SER A 144 -5.20 10.12 1.86
CA SER A 144 -6.62 10.46 1.70
C SER A 144 -7.52 9.30 2.14
N ALA A 145 -7.22 8.08 1.69
CA ALA A 145 -7.95 6.88 2.09
C ALA A 145 -7.85 6.59 3.59
N LEU A 146 -6.67 6.73 4.18
CA LEU A 146 -6.45 6.55 5.61
C LEU A 146 -7.31 7.53 6.42
N VAL A 147 -7.28 8.81 6.09
CA VAL A 147 -8.12 9.82 6.76
C VAL A 147 -9.60 9.47 6.58
N PHE A 148 -10.04 9.19 5.35
CA PHE A 148 -11.44 8.89 5.05
C PHE A 148 -11.95 7.67 5.83
N VAL A 149 -11.24 6.55 5.78
CA VAL A 149 -11.64 5.30 6.44
C VAL A 149 -11.72 5.48 7.95
N PHE A 150 -10.72 6.11 8.57
CA PHE A 150 -10.73 6.33 10.01
C PHE A 150 -11.83 7.31 10.45
N VAL A 151 -12.05 8.40 9.70
CA VAL A 151 -13.11 9.36 10.00
C VAL A 151 -14.48 8.70 9.91
N VAL A 152 -14.77 7.99 8.83
CA VAL A 152 -16.08 7.33 8.64
C VAL A 152 -16.31 6.26 9.70
N THR A 153 -15.33 5.40 9.99
CA THR A 153 -15.47 4.39 11.05
C THR A 153 -15.65 5.04 12.42
N ASN A 154 -14.95 6.13 12.72
CA ASN A 154 -15.10 6.84 13.98
C ASN A 154 -16.47 7.50 14.12
N GLN A 155 -17.02 8.08 13.06
CA GLN A 155 -18.37 8.68 13.05
C GLN A 155 -19.48 7.67 13.36
N THR A 156 -19.25 6.38 13.09
CA THR A 156 -20.23 5.31 13.33
C THR A 156 -19.88 4.44 14.54
N THR A 157 -18.82 4.78 15.29
CA THR A 157 -18.39 4.02 16.48
C THR A 157 -19.31 4.33 17.68
N GLY A 158 -19.60 3.30 18.47
CA GLY A 158 -20.44 3.43 19.67
C GLY A 158 -21.95 3.45 19.40
N GLN A 159 -22.37 3.38 18.14
CA GLN A 159 -23.76 3.14 17.78
C GLN A 159 -24.15 1.70 18.16
N SER A 160 -25.35 1.53 18.71
CA SER A 160 -25.90 0.24 19.13
C SER A 160 -27.27 0.01 18.49
N ILE A 161 -27.60 -1.25 18.18
CA ILE A 161 -28.92 -1.61 17.65
C ILE A 161 -29.95 -1.51 18.79
N ARG A 162 -31.01 -0.73 18.57
CA ARG A 162 -32.08 -0.57 19.55
C ARG A 162 -33.10 -1.68 19.39
N MET A 163 -33.12 -2.59 20.37
CA MET A 163 -33.96 -3.79 20.35
C MET A 163 -35.45 -3.56 20.09
N PRO A 164 -36.12 -2.57 20.73
CA PRO A 164 -37.53 -2.32 20.45
C PRO A 164 -37.78 -1.93 18.98
N ILE A 165 -36.81 -1.28 18.34
CA ILE A 165 -36.94 -0.82 16.96
C ILE A 165 -36.66 -1.98 16.02
N ALA A 166 -35.58 -2.73 16.26
CA ALA A 166 -35.25 -3.92 15.50
C ALA A 166 -36.41 -4.94 15.47
N ALA A 167 -37.02 -5.21 16.63
CA ALA A 167 -38.17 -6.11 16.73
C ALA A 167 -39.40 -5.59 15.98
N ASN A 168 -39.69 -4.29 16.05
CA ASN A 168 -40.81 -3.68 15.33
C ASN A 168 -40.58 -3.55 13.81
N THR A 169 -39.35 -3.75 13.35
CA THR A 169 -38.96 -3.68 11.93
C THR A 169 -38.63 -5.04 11.33
N GLU A 170 -39.04 -6.14 11.97
CA GLU A 170 -38.81 -7.50 11.46
C GLU A 170 -39.27 -7.65 10.00
N GLY A 171 -38.44 -8.32 9.19
CA GLY A 171 -38.65 -8.46 7.75
C GLY A 171 -38.20 -7.26 6.91
N SER A 172 -37.73 -6.18 7.53
CA SER A 172 -37.15 -5.01 6.85
C SER A 172 -35.73 -4.71 7.36
N ASN A 173 -34.97 -3.97 6.55
CA ASN A 173 -33.61 -3.60 6.92
C ASN A 173 -33.64 -2.54 8.04
N TYR A 174 -32.78 -2.72 9.06
CA TYR A 174 -32.70 -1.80 10.19
C TYR A 174 -32.34 -0.39 9.72
N ALA A 175 -33.26 0.56 9.92
CA ALA A 175 -33.19 1.88 9.29
C ALA A 175 -32.39 2.91 10.07
N GLU A 176 -32.08 2.66 11.35
CA GLU A 176 -31.45 3.67 12.17
C GLU A 176 -29.95 3.75 11.99
N PHE A 177 -29.45 4.97 12.11
CA PHE A 177 -28.05 5.31 11.97
C PHE A 177 -27.49 4.96 10.59
N ARG A 178 -26.21 5.24 10.42
CA ARG A 178 -25.43 4.87 9.24
C ARG A 178 -24.27 4.04 9.72
N TRP A 179 -23.97 2.96 9.03
CA TRP A 179 -23.04 1.95 9.52
C TRP A 179 -21.90 1.72 8.54
N THR A 180 -20.69 1.52 9.03
CA THR A 180 -19.69 0.76 8.26
C THR A 180 -19.93 -0.73 8.48
N PRO A 181 -19.43 -1.62 7.60
CA PRO A 181 -19.43 -3.05 7.86
C PRO A 181 -18.84 -3.39 9.25
N GLU A 182 -17.73 -2.76 9.63
CA GLU A 182 -17.08 -2.99 10.93
C GLU A 182 -18.02 -2.66 12.11
N THR A 183 -18.64 -1.48 12.09
CA THR A 183 -19.47 -1.03 13.23
C THR A 183 -20.83 -1.71 13.26
N TRP A 184 -21.39 -2.07 12.09
CA TRP A 184 -22.62 -2.86 12.01
C TRP A 184 -22.46 -4.21 12.71
N PHE A 185 -21.45 -5.00 12.30
CA PHE A 185 -21.28 -6.34 12.87
C PHE A 185 -20.81 -6.33 14.31
N LYS A 186 -20.11 -5.28 14.77
CA LYS A 186 -19.89 -5.07 16.22
C LYS A 186 -21.22 -4.91 16.96
N ALA A 187 -22.12 -4.07 16.48
CA ALA A 187 -23.43 -3.90 17.11
C ALA A 187 -24.30 -5.17 17.04
N VAL A 188 -24.16 -5.98 15.98
CA VAL A 188 -24.82 -7.29 15.88
C VAL A 188 -24.27 -8.28 16.94
N LEU A 189 -22.96 -8.26 17.21
CA LEU A 189 -22.33 -9.12 18.23
C LEU A 189 -22.71 -8.76 19.67
N ASP A 190 -23.19 -7.54 19.89
CA ASP A 190 -23.73 -7.07 21.18
C ASP A 190 -25.16 -7.59 21.42
N LEU A 191 -25.83 -8.11 20.39
CA LEU A 191 -27.16 -8.70 20.51
C LEU A 191 -27.10 -10.16 21.02
N PRO A 192 -28.17 -10.63 21.69
CA PRO A 192 -28.30 -12.04 22.08
C PRO A 192 -28.65 -12.92 20.86
N LEU A 193 -27.65 -13.20 20.02
CA LEU A 193 -27.78 -14.09 18.86
C LEU A 193 -28.07 -15.53 19.32
N ALA A 194 -29.06 -16.18 18.71
CA ALA A 194 -29.42 -17.55 19.08
C ALA A 194 -28.38 -18.61 18.67
N ASP A 195 -27.55 -18.33 17.66
CA ASP A 195 -26.53 -19.25 17.11
C ASP A 195 -25.10 -18.80 17.47
N GLU A 196 -24.50 -19.46 18.46
CA GLU A 196 -23.12 -19.21 18.91
C GLU A 196 -22.06 -19.44 17.83
N ARG A 197 -22.28 -20.41 16.93
CA ARG A 197 -21.33 -20.66 15.83
C ARG A 197 -21.31 -19.47 14.88
N ARG A 198 -22.48 -18.87 14.65
CA ARG A 198 -22.62 -17.66 13.83
C ARG A 198 -22.00 -16.46 14.50
N ARG A 199 -22.22 -16.29 15.80
CA ARG A 199 -21.56 -15.27 16.61
C ARG A 199 -20.04 -15.32 16.47
N ASN A 200 -19.44 -16.51 16.63
CA ASN A 200 -18.00 -16.71 16.46
C ASN A 200 -17.51 -16.43 15.03
N ASN A 201 -18.32 -16.76 14.01
CA ASN A 201 -17.98 -16.45 12.62
C ASN A 201 -17.98 -14.93 12.36
N ILE A 202 -19.00 -14.22 12.85
CA ILE A 202 -19.10 -12.76 12.74
C ILE A 202 -17.92 -12.10 13.47
N ASP A 203 -17.59 -12.54 14.68
CA ASP A 203 -16.48 -12.02 15.48
C ASP A 203 -15.12 -12.14 14.77
N SER A 204 -14.85 -13.31 14.18
CA SER A 204 -13.66 -13.51 13.34
C SER A 204 -13.64 -12.56 12.14
N LYS A 205 -14.78 -12.30 11.50
CA LYS A 205 -14.87 -11.38 10.35
C LYS A 205 -14.75 -9.92 10.75
N VAL A 206 -15.28 -9.52 11.90
CA VAL A 206 -15.06 -8.20 12.49
C VAL A 206 -13.58 -7.98 12.77
N THR A 207 -12.88 -8.99 13.30
CA THR A 207 -11.43 -8.93 13.52
C THR A 207 -10.68 -8.63 12.21
N ASN A 208 -11.07 -9.30 11.10
CA ASN A 208 -10.48 -9.01 9.79
C ASN A 208 -10.78 -7.58 9.29
N MET A 209 -11.99 -7.06 9.55
CA MET A 209 -12.36 -5.68 9.18
C MET A 209 -11.51 -4.65 9.94
N VAL A 210 -11.31 -4.87 11.25
CA VAL A 210 -10.42 -4.05 12.08
C VAL A 210 -8.98 -4.13 11.55
N ALA A 211 -8.49 -5.33 11.28
CA ALA A 211 -7.14 -5.55 10.75
C ALA A 211 -6.91 -4.81 9.43
N TRP A 212 -7.86 -4.90 8.50
CA TRP A 212 -7.80 -4.18 7.22
C TRP A 212 -7.73 -2.65 7.41
N ARG A 213 -8.56 -2.06 8.27
CA ARG A 213 -8.49 -0.62 8.56
C ARG A 213 -7.10 -0.21 9.05
N TRP A 214 -6.55 -0.99 9.98
CA TRP A 214 -5.22 -0.70 10.54
C TRP A 214 -4.06 -0.98 9.57
N MET A 215 -4.23 -1.89 8.60
CA MET A 215 -3.24 -2.18 7.55
C MET A 215 -2.97 -0.98 6.62
N LEU A 216 -3.85 0.01 6.55
CA LEU A 216 -3.58 1.26 5.83
C LEU A 216 -2.40 2.04 6.43
N VAL A 217 -2.18 1.95 7.74
CA VAL A 217 -1.07 2.63 8.43
C VAL A 217 0.31 2.11 7.98
N PRO A 218 0.62 0.80 8.05
CA PRO A 218 1.89 0.29 7.54
C PRO A 218 2.05 0.47 6.03
N ILE A 219 0.96 0.38 5.24
CA ILE A 219 1.02 0.70 3.80
C ILE A 219 1.46 2.15 3.60
N PHE A 220 0.85 3.10 4.30
CA PHE A 220 1.22 4.52 4.21
C PHE A 220 2.69 4.76 4.56
N ILE A 221 3.18 4.15 5.64
CA ILE A 221 4.59 4.25 6.04
C ILE A 221 5.50 3.73 4.93
N VAL A 222 5.17 2.58 4.33
CA VAL A 222 5.95 1.98 3.25
C VAL A 222 5.87 2.79 1.95
N ASP A 223 4.73 3.41 1.63
CA ASP A 223 4.60 4.37 0.53
C ASP A 223 5.57 5.55 0.69
N VAL A 224 5.62 6.15 1.89
CA VAL A 224 6.54 7.26 2.20
C VAL A 224 8.00 6.82 2.09
N ILE A 225 8.34 5.63 2.60
CA ILE A 225 9.69 5.07 2.49
C ILE A 225 10.05 4.83 1.02
N ALA A 226 9.17 4.18 0.25
CA ALA A 226 9.40 3.88 -1.16
C ALA A 226 9.58 5.16 -1.97
N PHE A 227 8.75 6.18 -1.73
CA PHE A 227 8.88 7.51 -2.32
C PHE A 227 10.22 8.16 -1.95
N GLY A 228 10.62 8.12 -0.69
CA GLY A 228 11.91 8.66 -0.22
C GLY A 228 13.11 7.97 -0.88
N VAL A 229 13.09 6.64 -0.96
CA VAL A 229 14.13 5.84 -1.64
C VAL A 229 14.21 6.20 -3.13
N THR A 230 13.09 6.30 -3.82
CA THR A 230 13.06 6.66 -5.24
C THR A 230 13.52 8.10 -5.47
N THR A 231 13.15 9.02 -4.58
CA THR A 231 13.64 10.41 -4.61
C THR A 231 15.15 10.45 -4.50
N TRP A 232 15.72 9.71 -3.55
CA TRP A 232 17.17 9.61 -3.40
C TRP A 232 17.84 8.99 -4.63
N ALA A 233 17.27 7.92 -5.18
CA ALA A 233 17.76 7.28 -6.41
C ALA A 233 17.75 8.26 -7.60
N TRP A 234 16.66 9.02 -7.76
CA TRP A 234 16.53 10.04 -8.80
C TRP A 234 17.56 11.15 -8.65
N LEU A 235 17.74 11.69 -7.44
CA LEU A 235 18.73 12.73 -7.16
C LEU A 235 20.16 12.24 -7.45
N LYS A 236 20.50 11.01 -7.08
CA LYS A 236 21.81 10.40 -7.35
C LYS A 236 22.06 10.23 -8.84
N GLN A 237 21.07 9.76 -9.60
CA GLN A 237 21.17 9.65 -11.06
C GLN A 237 21.35 11.03 -11.72
N ARG A 238 20.59 12.05 -11.27
CA ARG A 238 20.69 13.41 -11.81
C ARG A 238 22.08 14.02 -11.61
N LYS A 239 22.66 13.87 -10.42
CA LYS A 239 24.03 14.36 -10.12
C LYS A 239 25.07 13.73 -11.07
N ASN A 240 25.00 12.41 -11.27
CA ASN A 240 25.94 11.69 -12.12
C ASN A 240 25.85 12.09 -13.60
N SER A 241 24.64 12.42 -14.09
CA SER A 241 24.45 12.92 -15.46
C SER A 241 25.08 14.30 -15.68
N THR A 242 24.97 15.20 -14.71
CA THR A 242 25.57 16.55 -14.79
C THR A 242 27.10 16.49 -14.78
N THR A 243 27.70 15.67 -13.91
CA THR A 243 29.16 15.52 -13.86
C THR A 243 29.73 15.00 -15.18
N ARG A 244 29.09 14.00 -15.79
CA ARG A 244 29.57 13.42 -17.06
C ARG A 244 29.49 14.41 -18.23
N ALA A 245 28.44 15.25 -18.28
CA ALA A 245 28.33 16.31 -19.30
C ALA A 245 29.44 17.36 -19.13
N SER A 246 29.78 17.73 -17.89
CA SER A 246 30.87 18.67 -17.62
C SER A 246 32.25 18.10 -18.01
N SER A 247 32.52 16.82 -17.75
CA SER A 247 33.81 16.20 -18.09
C SER A 247 34.01 16.02 -19.60
N ALA A 248 32.94 15.80 -20.37
CA ALA A 248 33.04 15.72 -21.83
C ALA A 248 33.48 17.04 -22.46
N ASN A 249 33.00 18.18 -21.91
CA ASN A 249 33.34 19.51 -22.42
C ASN A 249 34.77 19.98 -22.05
N THR A 250 35.46 19.32 -21.12
CA THR A 250 36.82 19.70 -20.70
C THR A 250 37.91 19.07 -21.56
N ILE A 251 37.62 18.00 -22.31
CA ILE A 251 38.61 17.29 -23.14
C ILE A 251 38.77 17.94 -24.53
N GLU A 252 37.83 18.80 -24.95
CA GLU A 252 37.86 19.48 -26.25
C GLU A 252 38.51 20.89 -26.24
N LYS A 253 39.26 21.26 -25.20
CA LYS A 253 40.01 22.52 -25.15
C LYS A 253 41.49 22.26 -24.91
#